data_AF-A0A927CUH3-F1
#
_entry.id   AF-A0A927CUH3-F1
#
_cell.length_a   1.000
_cell.length_b   1.000
_cell.length_c   1.000
_cell.angle_alpha   90.00
_cell.angle_beta   90.00
_cell.angle_gamma   90.00
#
_symmetry.space_group_name_H-M   'P 1'
#
loop_
_entity.id
_entity.type
_entity.pdbx_description
1 polymer ?
#
loop_
_entity_poly.entity_id
_entity_poly.type
_entity_poly.pdbx_seq_one_letter_code
_entity_poly.pdbx_strand_id
1 'polypeptide(L)'
;MKSNSIFSGIILIGFGLYYLLERFTIDFLQNLHTWPTLLCITGVAFLVQAYKANHYDSILPGVIFFGFGVHFHVINTYHIWPNHLGVFILIISLGLLLQANKTKDGYFPGIVLLIISMLLLFNDKLLNILGVVQTELISRFSVWAIVLIALGLVLLFIKKK
;
A
#
# COMPACT_ATOMS: atom_id res chain seq x y z
N MET A 1 25.96 6.37 -11.54
CA MET A 1 25.75 7.67 -10.86
C MET A 1 24.58 8.50 -11.42
N LYS A 2 24.14 8.34 -12.68
CA LYS A 2 23.02 9.11 -13.28
C LYS A 2 21.59 8.81 -12.78
N SER A 3 21.35 7.66 -12.11
CA SER A 3 20.00 7.30 -11.65
C SER A 3 19.54 8.11 -10.43
N ASN A 4 20.42 8.25 -9.42
CA ASN A 4 20.04 8.84 -8.14
C ASN A 4 19.74 10.34 -8.27
N SER A 5 20.25 11.00 -9.32
CA SER A 5 19.93 12.39 -9.62
C SER A 5 18.48 12.60 -10.04
N ILE A 6 17.83 11.61 -10.66
CA ILE A 6 16.40 11.74 -11.05
C ILE A 6 15.53 11.74 -9.80
N PHE A 7 15.77 10.79 -8.88
CA PHE A 7 15.04 10.72 -7.62
C PHE A 7 15.20 12.01 -6.82
N SER A 8 16.44 12.43 -6.55
CA SER A 8 16.71 13.65 -5.78
C SER A 8 16.13 14.89 -6.45
N GLY A 9 16.18 14.97 -7.79
CA GLY A 9 15.57 16.07 -8.54
C GLY A 9 14.06 16.14 -8.36
N ILE A 10 13.34 15.02 -8.44
CA ILE A 10 11.89 15.00 -8.25
C ILE A 10 11.52 15.33 -6.81
N ILE A 11 12.26 14.84 -5.82
CA ILE A 11 12.02 15.19 -4.41
C ILE A 11 12.22 16.69 -4.18
N LEU A 12 13.32 17.27 -4.68
CA LEU A 12 13.59 18.70 -4.54
C LEU A 12 12.51 19.55 -5.21
N ILE A 13 12.09 19.20 -6.43
CA ILE A 13 11.03 19.91 -7.14
C ILE A 13 9.69 19.74 -6.41
N GLY A 14 9.33 18.52 -6.03
CA GLY A 14 8.03 18.22 -5.40
C GLY A 14 7.90 18.85 -4.02
N PHE A 15 8.91 18.73 -3.16
CA PHE A 15 8.90 19.35 -1.83
C PHE A 15 9.05 20.87 -1.91
N GLY A 16 9.87 21.38 -2.83
CA GLY A 16 9.96 22.81 -3.10
C GLY A 16 8.63 23.40 -3.54
N LEU A 17 7.92 22.72 -4.45
CA LEU A 17 6.60 23.12 -4.91
C LEU A 17 5.55 23.01 -3.79
N TYR A 18 5.59 21.94 -3.00
CA TYR A 18 4.72 21.78 -1.82
C TYR A 18 4.87 22.95 -0.85
N TYR A 19 6.11 23.29 -0.49
CA TYR A 19 6.41 24.39 0.43
C TYR A 19 6.04 25.76 -0.17
N LEU A 20 6.24 25.93 -1.48
CA LEU A 20 5.84 27.14 -2.18
C LEU A 20 4.31 27.31 -2.15
N LEU A 21 3.56 26.25 -2.45
CA LEU A 21 2.10 26.23 -2.44
C LEU A 21 1.53 26.50 -1.04
N GLU A 22 2.20 26.03 0.02
CA GLU A 22 1.78 26.26 1.41
C GLU A 22 1.74 27.76 1.77
N ARG A 23 2.53 28.61 1.08
CA ARG A 23 2.50 30.07 1.26
C ARG A 23 1.31 30.73 0.59
N PHE A 24 0.67 30.07 -0.37
CA PHE A 24 -0.53 30.56 -1.03
C PHE A 24 -1.74 30.03 -0.26
N THR A 25 -2.46 30.90 0.43
CA THR A 25 -3.72 30.58 1.12
C THR A 25 -4.85 30.34 0.12
N ILE A 26 -4.77 29.24 -0.64
CA ILE A 26 -5.78 28.79 -1.58
C ILE A 26 -6.60 27.71 -0.89
N ASP A 27 -7.88 27.97 -0.63
CA ASP A 27 -8.74 27.10 0.19
C ASP A 27 -8.81 25.65 -0.31
N PHE A 28 -8.83 25.43 -1.64
CA PHE A 28 -8.85 24.08 -2.21
C PHE A 28 -7.55 23.29 -1.94
N LEU A 29 -6.41 23.97 -1.83
CA LEU A 29 -5.12 23.32 -1.59
C LEU A 29 -4.87 22.97 -0.12
N GLN A 30 -5.64 23.55 0.82
CA GLN A 30 -5.48 23.28 2.25
C GLN A 30 -5.57 21.79 2.59
N ASN A 31 -6.45 21.04 1.90
CA ASN A 31 -6.57 19.59 2.08
C ASN A 31 -5.34 18.81 1.59
N LEU A 32 -4.56 19.39 0.66
CA LEU A 32 -3.33 18.81 0.13
C LEU A 32 -2.08 19.21 0.93
N HIS A 33 -2.17 20.18 1.85
CA HIS A 33 -1.05 20.57 2.73
C HIS A 33 -0.93 19.66 3.95
N THR A 34 -0.80 18.36 3.68
CA THR A 34 -0.74 17.32 4.70
C THR A 34 0.40 16.35 4.41
N TRP A 35 0.89 15.68 5.44
CA TRP A 35 1.97 14.69 5.33
C TRP A 35 1.71 13.56 4.30
N PRO A 36 0.46 13.11 3.99
CA PRO A 36 0.20 12.17 2.92
C PRO A 36 0.62 12.68 1.53
N THR A 37 0.59 14.00 1.30
CA THR A 37 1.09 14.59 0.04
C THR A 37 2.59 14.42 -0.10
N LEU A 38 3.36 14.51 0.99
CA LEU A 38 4.80 14.22 0.98
C LEU A 38 5.06 12.75 0.65
N LEU A 39 4.22 11.83 1.13
CA LEU A 39 4.27 10.42 0.74
C LEU A 39 3.96 10.25 -0.75
N CYS A 40 2.92 10.92 -1.27
CA CYS A 40 2.60 10.90 -2.70
C CYS A 40 3.78 11.38 -3.55
N ILE A 41 4.40 12.51 -3.19
CA ILE A 41 5.58 13.05 -3.91
C ILE A 41 6.73 12.04 -3.88
N THR A 42 7.02 11.46 -2.72
CA THR A 42 8.08 10.46 -2.55
C THR A 42 7.79 9.20 -3.37
N GLY A 43 6.55 8.73 -3.36
CA GLY A 43 6.11 7.59 -4.16
C GLY A 43 6.25 7.83 -5.66
N VAL A 44 5.83 9.02 -6.14
CA VAL A 44 6.03 9.43 -7.53
C VAL A 44 7.52 9.46 -7.90
N ALA A 45 8.38 9.97 -7.02
CA ALA A 45 9.83 10.00 -7.27
C ALA A 45 10.41 8.58 -7.47
N PHE A 46 10.05 7.63 -6.60
CA PHE A 46 10.45 6.22 -6.74
C PHE A 46 9.87 5.56 -7.99
N LEU A 47 8.59 5.78 -8.32
CA LEU A 47 7.97 5.23 -9.52
C LEU A 47 8.61 5.77 -10.80
N VAL A 48 8.86 7.08 -10.87
CA VAL A 48 9.54 7.68 -12.03
C VAL A 48 10.97 7.16 -12.14
N GLN A 49 11.70 7.04 -11.04
CA GLN A 49 13.02 6.42 -11.04
C GLN A 49 12.95 4.98 -11.55
N ALA A 50 11.97 4.20 -11.10
CA ALA A 50 11.80 2.82 -11.54
C ALA A 50 11.60 2.70 -13.05
N TYR A 51 10.67 3.47 -13.62
CA TYR A 51 10.31 3.34 -15.03
C TYR A 51 11.22 4.12 -15.99
N LYS A 52 11.76 5.28 -15.59
CA LYS A 52 12.66 6.08 -16.46
C LYS A 52 14.13 5.70 -16.33
N ALA A 53 14.58 5.25 -15.16
CA ALA A 53 15.96 4.83 -14.94
C ALA A 53 16.15 3.30 -14.99
N ASN A 54 15.07 2.53 -15.26
CA ASN A 54 15.05 1.06 -15.24
C ASN A 54 15.46 0.45 -13.88
N HIS A 55 15.24 1.19 -12.79
CA HIS A 55 15.53 0.75 -11.43
C HIS A 55 14.30 0.08 -10.81
N TYR A 56 13.93 -1.09 -11.33
CA TYR A 56 12.66 -1.75 -10.98
C TYR A 56 12.53 -2.12 -9.49
N ASP A 57 13.64 -2.19 -8.75
CA ASP A 57 13.63 -2.35 -7.28
C ASP A 57 12.92 -1.18 -6.57
N SER A 58 12.82 -0.02 -7.23
CA SER A 58 12.10 1.16 -6.73
C SER A 58 10.58 1.11 -6.93
N ILE A 59 10.04 0.11 -7.65
CA ILE A 59 8.58 -0.01 -7.86
C ILE A 59 7.86 -0.24 -6.53
N LEU A 60 8.31 -1.21 -5.73
CA LEU A 60 7.68 -1.54 -4.45
C LEU A 60 7.61 -0.33 -3.49
N PRO A 61 8.72 0.35 -3.15
CA PRO A 61 8.65 1.53 -2.29
C PRO A 61 7.81 2.64 -2.94
N GLY A 62 7.89 2.82 -4.26
CA GLY A 62 7.06 3.80 -4.98
C GLY A 62 5.56 3.57 -4.83
N VAL A 63 5.10 2.34 -5.00
CA VAL A 63 3.68 1.97 -4.81
C VAL A 63 3.25 2.08 -3.35
N ILE A 64 4.11 1.69 -2.40
CA ILE A 64 3.81 1.80 -0.96
C ILE A 64 3.64 3.27 -0.56
N PHE A 65 4.62 4.12 -0.86
CA PHE A 65 4.56 5.54 -0.50
C PHE A 65 3.40 6.25 -1.20
N PHE A 66 3.21 6.02 -2.50
CA PHE A 66 2.12 6.65 -3.23
C PHE A 66 0.75 6.13 -2.76
N GLY A 67 0.59 4.81 -2.66
CA GLY A 67 -0.65 4.18 -2.23
C GLY A 67 -1.04 4.58 -0.82
N PHE A 68 -0.10 4.65 0.13
CA PHE A 68 -0.37 5.11 1.49
C PHE A 68 -0.73 6.59 1.51
N GLY A 69 -0.02 7.43 0.76
CA GLY A 69 -0.36 8.84 0.61
C GLY A 69 -1.80 9.04 0.10
N VAL A 70 -2.19 8.31 -0.95
CA VAL A 70 -3.55 8.31 -1.49
C VAL A 70 -4.55 7.78 -0.45
N HIS A 71 -4.24 6.67 0.21
CA HIS A 71 -5.10 6.08 1.24
C HIS A 71 -5.44 7.10 2.34
N PHE A 72 -4.43 7.78 2.90
CA PHE A 72 -4.62 8.74 3.98
C PHE A 72 -5.35 10.02 3.53
N HIS A 73 -5.28 10.40 2.25
CA HIS A 73 -6.13 11.45 1.69
C HIS A 73 -7.59 11.02 1.57
N VAL A 74 -7.82 9.79 1.13
CA VAL A 74 -9.16 9.27 0.83
C VAL A 74 -9.93 8.90 2.10
N ILE A 75 -9.27 8.38 3.15
CA ILE A 75 -9.95 7.90 4.36
C ILE A 75 -10.73 9.00 5.10
N ASN A 76 -10.26 10.24 5.04
CA ASN A 76 -10.90 11.37 5.69
C ASN A 76 -11.97 12.02 4.81
N THR A 77 -12.03 11.65 3.54
CA THR A 77 -12.94 12.24 2.55
C THR A 77 -14.13 11.32 2.24
N TYR A 78 -13.93 10.00 2.24
CA TYR A 78 -14.95 9.03 1.85
C TYR A 78 -15.20 7.99 2.93
N HIS A 79 -16.37 8.04 3.57
CA HIS A 79 -16.78 7.06 4.59
C HIS A 79 -16.85 5.61 4.10
N ILE A 80 -17.05 5.41 2.79
CA ILE A 80 -17.12 4.06 2.19
C ILE A 80 -15.73 3.43 2.04
N TRP A 81 -14.66 4.21 2.19
CA TRP A 81 -13.30 3.73 2.01
C TRP A 81 -12.85 2.91 3.23
N PRO A 82 -12.38 1.67 3.06
CA PRO A 82 -11.95 0.83 4.17
C PRO A 82 -10.75 1.43 4.92
N ASN A 83 -10.84 1.53 6.24
CA ASN A 83 -9.75 1.98 7.12
C ASN A 83 -9.29 0.85 8.05
N HIS A 84 -8.74 -0.21 7.46
CA HIS A 84 -8.22 -1.35 8.20
C HIS A 84 -7.03 -1.98 7.49
N LEU A 85 -6.34 -2.90 8.18
CA LEU A 85 -5.05 -3.49 7.80
C LEU A 85 -5.03 -4.05 6.36
N GLY A 86 -6.15 -4.59 5.88
CA GLY A 86 -6.25 -5.20 4.56
C GLY A 86 -5.90 -4.26 3.41
N VAL A 87 -6.17 -2.95 3.52
CA VAL A 87 -5.83 -1.98 2.47
C VAL A 87 -4.33 -1.79 2.35
N PHE A 88 -3.62 -1.77 3.49
CA PHE A 88 -2.16 -1.69 3.50
C PHE A 88 -1.54 -2.94 2.87
N ILE A 89 -2.07 -4.14 3.18
CA ILE A 89 -1.63 -5.39 2.54
C ILE A 89 -1.91 -5.36 1.04
N LEU A 90 -3.08 -4.85 0.62
CA LEU A 90 -3.42 -4.72 -0.80
C LEU A 90 -2.40 -3.83 -1.54
N ILE A 91 -2.06 -2.67 -0.98
CA ILE A 91 -1.09 -1.74 -1.58
C ILE A 91 0.29 -2.40 -1.70
N ILE A 92 0.75 -3.11 -0.66
CA ILE A 92 2.02 -3.84 -0.68
C ILE A 92 1.98 -4.96 -1.74
N SER A 93 0.88 -5.72 -1.79
CA SER A 93 0.68 -6.78 -2.79
C SER A 93 0.74 -6.24 -4.22
N LEU A 94 0.05 -5.14 -4.50
CA LEU A 94 0.11 -4.47 -5.81
C LEU A 94 1.54 -4.02 -6.14
N GLY A 95 2.26 -3.47 -5.17
CA GLY A 95 3.67 -3.08 -5.34
C GLY A 95 4.56 -4.27 -5.73
N LEU A 96 4.42 -5.40 -5.04
CA LEU A 96 5.16 -6.63 -5.33
C LEU A 96 4.79 -7.20 -6.71
N LEU A 97 3.51 -7.23 -7.07
CA LEU A 97 3.06 -7.74 -8.37
C LEU A 97 3.52 -6.85 -9.54
N LEU A 98 3.48 -5.53 -9.38
CA LEU A 98 3.98 -4.58 -10.37
C LEU A 98 5.48 -4.69 -10.56
N GLN A 99 6.23 -4.87 -9.45
CA GLN A 99 7.66 -5.12 -9.49
C GLN A 99 7.97 -6.46 -10.18
N ALA A 100 7.28 -7.53 -9.78
CA ALA A 100 7.44 -8.87 -10.34
C ALA A 100 7.17 -8.92 -11.85
N ASN A 101 6.25 -8.10 -12.36
CA ASN A 101 6.03 -7.95 -13.79
C ASN A 101 7.28 -7.50 -14.56
N LYS A 102 8.14 -6.70 -13.93
CA LYS A 102 9.39 -6.19 -14.51
C LYS A 102 10.61 -7.05 -14.18
N THR A 103 10.73 -7.52 -12.94
CA THR A 103 11.88 -8.31 -12.47
C THR A 103 11.75 -9.82 -12.73
N LYS A 104 10.53 -10.29 -13.04
CA LYS A 104 10.16 -11.72 -13.13
C LYS A 104 10.36 -12.51 -11.85
N ASP A 105 10.46 -11.81 -10.72
CA ASP A 105 10.62 -12.39 -9.39
C ASP A 105 9.68 -11.74 -8.37
N GLY A 106 9.25 -12.48 -7.35
CA GLY A 106 8.36 -11.96 -6.30
C GLY A 106 6.85 -12.11 -6.56
N TYR A 107 6.43 -12.84 -7.59
CA TYR A 107 5.00 -13.12 -7.82
C TYR A 107 4.36 -13.90 -6.68
N PHE A 108 5.04 -14.92 -6.16
CA PHE A 108 4.51 -15.75 -5.09
C PHE A 108 4.13 -14.94 -3.83
N PRO A 109 5.05 -14.16 -3.21
CA PRO A 109 4.67 -13.33 -2.06
C PRO A 109 3.61 -12.27 -2.42
N GLY A 110 3.65 -11.71 -3.63
CA GLY A 110 2.64 -10.76 -4.11
C GLY A 110 1.23 -11.36 -4.16
N ILE A 111 1.07 -12.56 -4.72
CA ILE A 111 -0.22 -13.26 -4.83
C ILE A 111 -0.73 -13.70 -3.45
N VAL A 112 0.15 -14.23 -2.60
CA VAL A 112 -0.23 -14.63 -1.23
C VAL A 112 -0.78 -13.44 -0.46
N LEU A 113 -0.09 -12.29 -0.50
CA LEU A 113 -0.58 -11.07 0.14
C LEU A 113 -1.85 -10.53 -0.52
N LEU A 114 -2.03 -10.71 -1.83
CA LEU A 114 -3.26 -10.33 -2.53
C LEU A 114 -4.46 -11.07 -1.95
N ILE A 115 -4.35 -12.40 -1.86
CA ILE A 115 -5.40 -13.26 -1.32
C ILE A 115 -5.72 -12.86 0.13
N ILE A 116 -4.68 -12.67 0.95
CA ILE A 116 -4.83 -12.22 2.34
C ILE A 116 -5.58 -10.88 2.39
N SER A 117 -5.16 -9.89 1.58
CA SER A 117 -5.81 -8.58 1.56
C SER A 117 -7.30 -8.67 1.18
N MET A 118 -7.64 -9.50 0.20
CA MET A 118 -9.04 -9.73 -0.20
C MET A 118 -9.85 -10.37 0.92
N LEU A 119 -9.31 -11.39 1.60
CA LEU A 119 -9.98 -12.01 2.75
C LEU A 119 -10.25 -10.99 3.86
N LEU A 120 -9.30 -10.09 4.13
CA LEU A 120 -9.46 -9.04 5.14
C LEU A 120 -10.47 -7.96 4.71
N LEU A 121 -10.46 -7.54 3.43
CA LEU A 121 -11.38 -6.50 2.90
C LEU A 121 -12.83 -6.98 2.83
N PHE A 122 -13.03 -8.26 2.56
CA PHE A 122 -14.37 -8.81 2.32
C PHE A 122 -14.84 -9.75 3.44
N ASN A 123 -14.19 -9.69 4.62
CA ASN A 123 -14.48 -10.55 5.76
C ASN A 123 -15.98 -10.59 6.10
N ASP A 124 -16.62 -9.44 6.29
CA ASP A 124 -18.04 -9.39 6.70
C ASP A 124 -18.96 -10.07 5.69
N LYS A 125 -18.66 -9.91 4.39
CA LYS A 125 -19.40 -10.58 3.32
C LYS A 125 -19.17 -12.08 3.34
N LEU A 126 -17.93 -12.52 3.57
CA LEU A 126 -17.57 -13.94 3.63
C LEU A 126 -18.26 -14.64 4.81
N LEU A 127 -18.25 -14.02 6.00
CA LEU A 127 -18.92 -14.57 7.18
C LEU A 127 -20.44 -14.65 7.00
N ASN A 128 -21.04 -13.65 6.35
CA ASN A 128 -22.46 -13.65 6.03
C ASN A 128 -22.83 -14.80 5.08
N ILE A 129 -22.05 -15.00 4.00
CA ILE A 129 -22.24 -16.12 3.07
C ILE A 129 -22.10 -17.48 3.79
N LEU A 130 -21.21 -17.60 4.77
CA LEU A 130 -20.99 -18.82 5.54
C LEU A 130 -22.02 -19.05 6.65
N GLY A 131 -22.99 -18.15 6.84
CA GLY A 131 -24.03 -18.26 7.87
C GLY A 131 -23.48 -18.18 9.31
N VAL A 132 -22.27 -17.63 9.48
CA VAL A 132 -21.62 -17.53 10.80
C VAL A 132 -22.20 -16.31 11.53
N VAL A 133 -23.08 -16.55 12.50
CA VAL A 133 -23.59 -15.51 13.40
C VAL A 133 -22.44 -14.98 14.24
N GLN A 134 -22.09 -13.71 14.06
CA GLN A 134 -21.01 -13.05 14.79
C GLN A 134 -21.44 -12.82 16.24
N THR A 135 -21.18 -13.78 17.13
CA THR A 135 -21.27 -13.55 18.58
C THR A 135 -20.16 -12.60 19.00
N GLU A 136 -20.44 -11.62 19.87
CA GLU A 136 -19.49 -10.55 20.24
C GLU A 136 -18.13 -11.04 20.79
N LEU A 137 -18.07 -12.28 21.30
CA LEU A 137 -16.85 -12.93 21.77
C LEU A 137 -15.89 -13.33 20.62
N ILE A 138 -16.43 -13.69 19.45
CA ILE A 138 -15.65 -14.07 18.24
C ILE A 138 -15.18 -12.82 17.48
N SER A 139 -15.85 -11.68 17.66
CA SER A 139 -15.43 -10.38 17.10
C SER A 139 -14.10 -9.89 17.69
N ARG A 140 -13.83 -10.15 18.97
CA ARG A 140 -12.63 -9.66 19.67
C ARG A 140 -11.37 -10.51 19.41
N PHE A 141 -11.53 -11.82 19.23
CA PHE A 141 -10.46 -12.67 18.71
C PHE A 141 -10.62 -12.74 17.20
N SER A 142 -9.87 -11.90 16.48
CA SER A 142 -9.88 -11.96 15.01
C SER A 142 -9.49 -13.37 14.57
N VAL A 143 -10.48 -14.19 14.21
CA VAL A 143 -10.30 -15.55 13.67
C VAL A 143 -9.26 -15.53 12.55
N TRP A 144 -9.21 -14.42 11.81
CA TRP A 144 -8.22 -14.14 10.78
C TRP A 144 -6.79 -14.01 11.29
N ALA A 145 -6.53 -13.48 12.48
CA ALA A 145 -5.18 -13.45 13.06
C ALA A 145 -4.65 -14.87 13.27
N ILE A 146 -5.48 -15.79 13.78
CA ILE A 146 -5.12 -17.21 13.97
C ILE A 146 -4.90 -17.89 12.61
N VAL A 147 -5.80 -17.67 11.66
CA VAL A 147 -5.68 -18.21 10.28
C VAL A 147 -4.40 -17.72 9.61
N LEU A 148 -4.05 -16.44 9.74
CA LEU A 148 -2.83 -15.86 9.18
C LEU A 148 -1.58 -16.45 9.82
N ILE A 149 -1.56 -16.60 11.15
CA ILE A 149 -0.44 -17.23 11.86
C ILE A 149 -0.28 -18.69 11.40
N ALA A 150 -1.38 -19.45 11.34
CA ALA A 150 -1.35 -20.84 10.88
C ALA A 150 -0.86 -20.98 9.43
N LEU A 151 -1.38 -20.15 8.51
CA LEU A 151 -0.93 -20.13 7.11
C LEU A 151 0.55 -19.74 7.00
N GLY A 152 0.99 -18.74 7.76
CA GLY A 152 2.39 -18.32 7.81
C GLY A 152 3.31 -19.45 8.27
N LEU A 153 2.94 -20.15 9.35
CA LEU A 153 3.71 -21.30 9.85
C LEU A 153 3.77 -22.42 8.82
N VAL A 154 2.63 -22.80 8.22
CA VAL A 154 2.57 -23.85 7.20
C VAL A 154 3.48 -23.51 6.01
N LEU A 155 3.45 -22.27 5.52
CA LEU A 155 4.33 -21.82 4.42
C LEU A 155 5.81 -21.87 4.79
N LEU A 156 6.18 -21.55 6.03
CA LEU A 156 7.57 -21.63 6.51
C LEU A 156 8.10 -23.06 6.56
N PHE A 157 7.25 -24.04 6.90
CA PHE A 157 7.66 -25.45 7.02
C PHE A 157 7.57 -26.24 5.71
N ILE A 158 6.73 -25.81 4.76
CA ILE A 158 6.62 -26.46 3.44
C ILE A 158 7.89 -26.28 2.58
N LYS A 159 8.65 -25.20 2.78
CA LYS A 159 9.84 -24.89 1.96
C LYS A 159 11.17 -25.51 2.43
N LYS A 160 11.16 -26.38 3.45
CA LYS A 160 12.39 -27.06 3.93
C LYS A 160 12.64 -28.44 3.29
N LYS A 161 12.16 -28.69 2.07
CA LYS A 161 12.49 -29.89 1.28
C LYS A 161 12.93 -29.53 -0.12
#